data_AF-A0A382VCI7-F1
#
_entry.id   AF-A0A382VCI7-F1
#
_cell.length_a   1.000
_cell.length_b   1.000
_cell.length_c   1.000
_cell.angle_alpha   90.00
_cell.angle_beta   90.00
_cell.angle_gamma   90.00
#
_symmetry.space_group_name_H-M   'P 1'
#
loop_
_entity.id
_entity.type
_entity.pdbx_description
1 polymer ?
#
loop_
_entity_poly.entity_id
_entity_poly.type
_entity_poly.pdbx_seq_one_letter_code
_entity_poly.pdbx_strand_id
1 'polypeptide(L)'
;INEASTIKNLHMEHIEDEVFNNGVDGARESMTFLQSIREMLSGNAQSKLDITVKFDGAPAVFVGTDPADGKFFVGTKGVFNKNPKLIKQLSDVALYGYKGQLASKLVIAFNELQKLNIQGVLQGDMMFTQNDLESTEVDGIQYITFQPNTIVYAVPSRSALAQKIQKAKIGIVFHTTYTGTSLEEMGASFGADVSGLDNTDSVWYSSAEYEDKSGSVTMTKQETSVLTGFLSIAGKAFRRVNTSQLKSILDNQSSLPSSLTGASFKTYLNSLVRQGKSVTETNYHA
;
A
#
# COMPACT_ATOMS: atom_id res chain seq x y z
N ILE A 1 4.86 -29.80 -3.09
CA ILE A 1 4.24 -28.63 -2.41
C ILE A 1 4.02 -29.06 -0.97
N ASN A 2 5.03 -28.86 -0.12
CA ASN A 2 4.90 -29.09 1.32
C ASN A 2 4.57 -27.74 1.93
N GLU A 3 3.46 -27.67 2.66
CA GLU A 3 3.11 -26.58 3.56
C GLU A 3 4.18 -26.48 4.65
N ALA A 4 5.25 -25.73 4.37
CA ALA A 4 6.13 -25.22 5.40
C ALA A 4 5.42 -24.04 6.05
N SER A 5 5.24 -24.14 7.37
CA SER A 5 4.70 -23.15 8.29
C SER A 5 4.68 -21.73 7.73
N THR A 6 3.47 -21.20 7.53
CA THR A 6 3.20 -19.79 7.32
C THR A 6 3.76 -18.99 8.49
N ILE A 7 5.05 -18.62 8.39
CA ILE A 7 5.59 -17.47 9.09
C ILE A 7 4.66 -16.34 8.67
N LYS A 8 3.79 -15.89 9.57
CA LYS A 8 2.98 -14.70 9.32
C LYS A 8 3.98 -13.58 9.10
N ASN A 9 4.23 -13.22 7.85
CA ASN A 9 4.94 -11.99 7.49
C ASN A 9 4.03 -10.83 7.93
N LEU A 10 4.07 -10.52 9.22
CA LEU A 10 3.37 -9.39 9.86
C LEU A 10 3.99 -8.05 9.45
N HIS A 11 5.14 -8.10 8.78
CA HIS A 11 5.85 -6.97 8.21
C HIS A 11 6.04 -7.21 6.71
N MET A 12 5.77 -6.17 5.92
CA MET A 12 6.26 -6.12 4.55
C MET A 12 7.76 -5.85 4.61
N GLU A 13 8.54 -6.79 4.10
CA GLU A 13 9.98 -6.62 3.97
C GLU A 13 10.30 -5.63 2.85
N HIS A 14 11.45 -5.00 2.99
CA HIS A 14 12.02 -4.18 1.93
C HIS A 14 12.66 -5.09 0.89
N ILE A 15 12.50 -4.77 -0.39
CA ILE A 15 13.05 -5.62 -1.47
C ILE A 15 14.58 -5.70 -1.40
N GLU A 16 15.25 -4.61 -0.99
CA GLU A 16 16.69 -4.60 -0.80
C GLU A 16 17.15 -5.47 0.38
N ASP A 17 16.28 -5.74 1.34
CA ASP A 17 16.59 -6.54 2.52
C ASP A 17 16.60 -8.04 2.25
N GLU A 18 16.07 -8.47 1.10
CA GLU A 18 16.03 -9.88 0.70
C GLU A 18 17.42 -10.48 0.50
N VAL A 19 18.44 -9.68 0.17
CA VAL A 19 19.83 -10.14 0.16
C VAL A 19 20.31 -10.58 1.54
N PHE A 20 19.74 -10.01 2.61
CA PHE A 20 20.06 -10.36 3.99
C PHE A 20 19.13 -11.43 4.55
N ASN A 21 17.89 -11.53 4.06
CA ASN A 21 16.95 -12.58 4.47
C ASN A 21 17.30 -13.92 3.84
N ASN A 22 17.52 -13.92 2.53
CA ASN A 22 17.62 -15.11 1.69
C ASN A 22 18.93 -15.18 0.89
N GLY A 23 19.90 -14.31 1.22
CA GLY A 23 21.24 -14.37 0.65
C GLY A 23 21.26 -14.14 -0.86
N VAL A 24 22.01 -14.99 -1.56
CA VAL A 24 22.14 -14.94 -3.02
C VAL A 24 20.78 -15.15 -3.71
N ASP A 25 19.92 -15.99 -3.15
CA ASP A 25 18.64 -16.31 -3.77
C ASP A 25 17.65 -15.15 -3.59
N GLY A 26 17.59 -14.53 -2.42
CA GLY A 26 16.78 -13.32 -2.21
C GLY A 26 17.18 -12.15 -3.11
N ALA A 27 18.49 -11.96 -3.33
CA ALA A 27 18.98 -10.96 -4.29
C ALA A 27 18.58 -11.28 -5.74
N ARG A 28 18.59 -12.56 -6.14
CA ARG A 28 18.13 -12.98 -7.48
C ARG A 28 16.62 -12.79 -7.62
N GLU A 29 15.84 -13.15 -6.61
CA GLU A 29 14.38 -13.00 -6.59
C GLU A 29 14.01 -11.51 -6.70
N SER A 30 14.67 -10.65 -5.93
CA SER A 30 14.50 -9.19 -5.99
C SER A 30 14.79 -8.62 -7.37
N MET A 31 15.93 -9.01 -7.97
CA MET A 31 16.30 -8.58 -9.32
C MET A 31 15.30 -9.07 -10.37
N THR A 32 14.82 -10.31 -10.23
CA THR A 32 13.82 -10.91 -11.13
C THR A 32 12.49 -10.16 -11.01
N PHE A 33 12.04 -9.88 -9.79
CA PHE A 33 10.82 -9.10 -9.55
C PHE A 33 10.88 -7.71 -10.20
N LEU A 34 11.96 -6.95 -10.00
CA LEU A 34 12.11 -5.63 -10.62
C LEU A 34 12.20 -5.70 -12.16
N GLN A 35 12.83 -6.75 -12.71
CA GLN A 35 12.84 -7.00 -14.15
C GLN A 35 11.43 -7.26 -14.69
N SER A 36 10.65 -8.07 -13.98
CA SER A 36 9.28 -8.37 -14.36
C SER A 36 8.37 -7.13 -14.27
N ILE A 37 8.57 -6.24 -13.28
CA ILE A 37 7.90 -4.93 -13.24
C ILE A 37 8.23 -4.11 -14.49
N ARG A 38 9.52 -4.00 -14.86
CA ARG A 38 9.95 -3.28 -16.06
C ARG A 38 9.32 -3.89 -17.33
N GLU A 39 9.28 -5.21 -17.43
CA GLU A 39 8.72 -5.91 -18.59
C GLU A 39 7.22 -5.66 -18.72
N MET A 40 6.49 -5.74 -17.61
CA MET A 40 5.08 -5.34 -17.51
C MET A 40 4.86 -3.90 -17.95
N LEU A 41 5.60 -2.96 -17.37
CA LEU A 41 5.49 -1.53 -17.70
C LEU A 41 6.01 -1.19 -19.10
N SER A 42 6.79 -2.05 -19.76
CA SER A 42 7.20 -1.85 -21.17
C SER A 42 6.25 -2.51 -22.18
N GLY A 43 5.19 -3.16 -21.71
CA GLY A 43 4.22 -3.86 -22.55
C GLY A 43 4.71 -5.21 -23.10
N ASN A 44 5.77 -5.78 -22.52
CA ASN A 44 6.39 -7.03 -22.96
C ASN A 44 6.21 -8.20 -21.97
N ALA A 45 5.33 -8.07 -20.96
CA ALA A 45 5.16 -9.12 -19.94
C ALA A 45 4.72 -10.46 -20.55
N GLN A 46 5.44 -11.53 -20.20
CA GLN A 46 5.13 -12.92 -20.58
C GLN A 46 4.22 -13.61 -19.54
N SER A 47 4.10 -13.06 -18.33
CA SER A 47 3.29 -13.60 -17.23
C SER A 47 2.62 -12.47 -16.44
N LYS A 48 1.42 -12.74 -15.89
CA LYS A 48 0.73 -11.83 -14.97
C LYS A 48 1.57 -11.65 -13.70
N LEU A 49 1.73 -10.40 -13.26
CA LEU A 49 2.41 -10.07 -12.02
C LEU A 49 1.44 -9.33 -11.11
N ASP A 50 1.13 -9.91 -9.96
CA ASP A 50 0.22 -9.31 -8.99
C ASP A 50 0.99 -8.29 -8.14
N ILE A 51 0.83 -7.00 -8.45
CA ILE A 51 1.36 -5.89 -7.65
C ILE A 51 0.18 -5.23 -6.94
N THR A 52 0.31 -5.02 -5.63
CA THR A 52 -0.60 -4.15 -4.89
C THR A 52 0.16 -2.89 -4.50
N VAL A 53 -0.41 -1.73 -4.80
CA VAL A 53 0.18 -0.45 -4.41
C VAL A 53 -0.39 -0.04 -3.06
N LYS A 54 0.48 0.41 -2.16
CA LYS A 54 0.05 1.08 -0.92
C LYS A 54 -0.23 2.55 -1.23
N PHE A 55 -1.48 2.93 -1.05
CA PHE A 55 -1.88 4.32 -1.06
C PHE A 55 -1.68 4.88 0.35
N ASP A 56 -1.06 6.05 0.46
CA ASP A 56 -0.81 6.74 1.73
C ASP A 56 -2.04 7.56 2.14
N GLY A 57 -3.18 6.88 2.24
CA GLY A 57 -4.47 7.49 2.60
C GLY A 57 -4.69 7.56 4.11
N ALA A 58 -5.55 8.48 4.55
CA ALA A 58 -6.03 8.56 5.93
C ALA A 58 -7.35 9.34 6.07
N PRO A 59 -8.25 8.91 6.98
CA PRO A 59 -8.14 7.74 7.85
C PRO A 59 -8.47 6.42 7.11
N ALA A 60 -8.01 5.30 7.68
CA ALA A 60 -8.51 3.98 7.33
C ALA A 60 -9.96 3.83 7.82
N VAL A 61 -10.86 3.43 6.91
CA VAL A 61 -12.28 3.24 7.20
C VAL A 61 -12.75 1.85 6.81
N PHE A 62 -13.62 1.30 7.64
CA PHE A 62 -14.36 0.06 7.40
C PHE A 62 -15.78 0.44 7.04
N VAL A 63 -16.28 -0.12 5.95
CA VAL A 63 -17.58 0.26 5.40
C VAL A 63 -18.26 -0.94 4.78
N GLY A 64 -19.57 -1.02 4.92
CA GLY A 64 -20.33 -2.11 4.34
C GLY A 64 -21.64 -2.36 5.06
N THR A 65 -22.16 -3.56 4.86
CA THR A 65 -23.40 -4.02 5.50
C THR A 65 -23.07 -4.86 6.72
N ASP A 66 -23.58 -4.48 7.88
CA ASP A 66 -23.42 -5.27 9.10
C ASP A 66 -24.20 -6.59 8.97
N PRO A 67 -23.55 -7.76 9.05
CA PRO A 67 -24.23 -9.04 8.95
C PRO A 67 -25.24 -9.29 10.08
N ALA A 68 -25.13 -8.60 11.23
CA ALA A 68 -26.01 -8.79 12.37
C ALA A 68 -27.42 -8.20 12.17
N ASP A 69 -27.54 -7.06 11.48
CA ASP A 69 -28.83 -6.37 11.29
C ASP A 69 -29.10 -5.88 9.86
N GLY A 70 -28.19 -6.16 8.92
CA GLY A 70 -28.32 -5.78 7.52
C GLY A 70 -28.23 -4.28 7.25
N LYS A 71 -27.81 -3.47 8.23
CA LYS A 71 -27.69 -2.02 8.05
C LYS A 71 -26.31 -1.64 7.55
N PHE A 72 -26.28 -0.62 6.69
CA PHE A 72 -25.04 0.02 6.31
C PHE A 72 -24.35 0.65 7.51
N PHE A 73 -23.03 0.54 7.59
CA PHE A 73 -22.22 1.21 8.59
C PHE A 73 -20.92 1.78 8.02
N VAL A 74 -20.37 2.75 8.74
CA VAL A 74 -18.97 3.20 8.62
C VAL A 74 -18.30 3.09 9.98
N GLY A 75 -17.02 2.76 10.01
CA GLY A 75 -16.25 2.73 11.24
C GLY A 75 -14.75 2.84 11.02
N THR A 76 -14.02 2.90 12.13
CA THR A 76 -12.55 2.80 12.15
C THR A 76 -12.16 1.39 12.60
N LYS A 77 -10.89 1.14 12.94
CA LYS A 77 -10.45 -0.18 13.46
C LYS A 77 -11.28 -0.70 14.65
N GLY A 78 -11.98 0.18 15.38
CA GLY A 78 -12.86 -0.20 16.49
C GLY A 78 -14.10 -1.02 16.13
N VAL A 79 -14.34 -1.33 14.85
CA VAL A 79 -15.44 -2.22 14.43
C VAL A 79 -15.24 -3.69 14.83
N PHE A 80 -14.00 -4.12 15.12
CA PHE A 80 -13.69 -5.49 15.56
C PHE A 80 -13.50 -5.61 17.08
N ASN A 81 -13.84 -4.57 17.83
CA ASN A 81 -13.80 -4.62 19.29
C ASN A 81 -14.98 -5.45 19.81
N LYS A 82 -14.84 -6.03 21.01
CA LYS A 82 -15.95 -6.70 21.72
C LYS A 82 -17.24 -5.87 21.79
N ASN A 83 -17.10 -4.55 21.89
CA ASN A 83 -18.19 -3.59 21.73
C ASN A 83 -17.90 -2.75 20.49
N PRO A 84 -18.41 -3.15 19.31
CA PRO A 84 -18.05 -2.54 18.04
C PRO A 84 -18.63 -1.13 17.91
N LYS A 85 -17.82 -0.21 17.36
CA LYS A 85 -18.22 1.19 17.10
C LYS A 85 -18.65 1.36 15.65
N LEU A 86 -19.92 1.06 15.36
CA LEU A 86 -20.50 1.06 14.01
C LEU A 86 -21.39 2.28 13.81
N ILE A 87 -20.97 3.24 12.97
CA ILE A 87 -21.76 4.42 12.64
C ILE A 87 -22.83 3.98 11.66
N LYS A 88 -24.06 3.77 12.15
CA LYS A 88 -25.24 3.38 11.36
C LYS A 88 -26.20 4.55 11.15
N GLN A 89 -25.98 5.64 11.88
CA GLN A 89 -26.67 6.92 11.76
C GLN A 89 -25.73 8.06 12.22
N LEU A 90 -26.00 9.29 11.79
CA LEU A 90 -25.12 10.43 12.06
C LEU A 90 -24.91 10.72 13.56
N SER A 91 -25.90 10.42 14.41
CA SER A 91 -25.77 10.59 15.87
C SER A 91 -24.73 9.66 16.49
N ASP A 92 -24.43 8.53 15.85
CA ASP A 92 -23.46 7.56 16.36
C ASP A 92 -22.03 8.12 16.36
N VAL A 93 -21.74 9.09 15.48
CA VAL A 93 -20.44 9.78 15.43
C VAL A 93 -20.13 10.42 16.78
N ALA A 94 -21.09 11.18 17.31
CA ALA A 94 -20.96 11.82 18.61
C ALA A 94 -21.04 10.80 19.76
N LEU A 95 -21.94 9.81 19.66
CA LEU A 95 -22.10 8.74 20.65
C LEU A 95 -20.78 7.99 20.92
N TYR A 96 -20.03 7.68 19.86
CA TYR A 96 -18.76 6.96 19.97
C TYR A 96 -17.55 7.85 20.29
N GLY A 97 -17.79 9.15 20.50
CA GLY A 97 -16.79 10.12 20.93
C GLY A 97 -15.88 10.63 19.82
N TYR A 98 -16.24 10.44 18.54
CA TYR A 98 -15.48 11.02 17.44
C TYR A 98 -15.64 12.55 17.44
N LYS A 99 -14.53 13.28 17.23
CA LYS A 99 -14.48 14.74 17.25
C LYS A 99 -13.56 15.29 16.15
N GLY A 100 -13.64 16.60 15.91
CA GLY A 100 -12.74 17.32 15.01
C GLY A 100 -12.81 16.80 13.57
N GLN A 101 -11.67 16.86 12.86
CA GLN A 101 -11.59 16.46 11.44
C GLN A 101 -11.98 14.99 11.23
N LEU A 102 -11.66 14.09 12.16
CA LEU A 102 -12.04 12.69 12.05
C LEU A 102 -13.57 12.52 12.03
N ALA A 103 -14.30 13.22 12.91
CA ALA A 103 -15.76 13.19 12.91
C ALA A 103 -16.34 13.70 11.57
N SER A 104 -15.83 14.82 11.06
CA SER A 104 -16.25 15.38 9.77
C SER A 104 -16.02 14.40 8.62
N LYS A 105 -14.85 13.76 8.57
CA LYS A 105 -14.52 12.74 7.56
C LYS A 105 -15.43 11.51 7.68
N LEU A 106 -15.73 11.04 8.88
CA LEU A 106 -16.65 9.91 9.10
C LEU A 106 -18.09 10.23 8.72
N VAL A 107 -18.56 11.46 8.94
CA VAL A 107 -19.88 11.92 8.47
C VAL A 107 -19.95 11.91 6.94
N ILE A 108 -18.92 12.43 6.26
CA ILE A 108 -18.85 12.42 4.80
C ILE A 108 -18.83 10.98 4.29
N ALA A 109 -17.97 10.13 4.87
CA ALA A 109 -17.89 8.71 4.52
C ALA A 109 -19.25 8.01 4.69
N PHE A 110 -19.95 8.23 5.80
CA PHE A 110 -21.27 7.64 6.02
C PHE A 110 -22.28 8.09 4.96
N ASN A 111 -22.38 9.40 4.69
CA ASN A 111 -23.33 9.95 3.74
C ASN A 111 -23.05 9.56 2.28
N GLU A 112 -21.78 9.43 1.91
CA GLU A 112 -21.38 9.26 0.52
C GLU A 112 -21.11 7.78 0.17
N LEU A 113 -20.45 7.01 1.04
CA LEU A 113 -20.12 5.60 0.73
C LEU A 113 -21.33 4.66 0.79
N GLN A 114 -22.42 5.04 1.49
CA GLN A 114 -23.67 4.26 1.46
C GLN A 114 -24.29 4.17 0.06
N LYS A 115 -23.93 5.11 -0.83
CA LYS A 115 -24.41 5.17 -2.21
C LYS A 115 -23.74 4.15 -3.13
N LEU A 116 -22.69 3.48 -2.67
CA LEU A 116 -21.94 2.49 -3.45
C LEU A 116 -22.57 1.09 -3.40
N ASN A 117 -23.62 0.89 -2.59
CA ASN A 117 -24.30 -0.40 -2.43
C ASN A 117 -23.36 -1.57 -2.08
N ILE A 118 -22.43 -1.32 -1.15
CA ILE A 118 -21.37 -2.26 -0.76
C ILE A 118 -21.98 -3.52 -0.13
N GLN A 119 -21.72 -4.67 -0.76
CA GLN A 119 -22.03 -5.99 -0.22
C GLN A 119 -20.88 -6.48 0.66
N GLY A 120 -21.19 -7.04 1.83
CA GLY A 120 -20.17 -7.43 2.82
C GLY A 120 -19.48 -6.21 3.43
N VAL A 121 -18.20 -6.34 3.77
CA VAL A 121 -17.41 -5.29 4.43
C VAL A 121 -16.10 -5.06 3.68
N LEU A 122 -15.81 -3.81 3.35
CA LEU A 122 -14.56 -3.37 2.74
C LEU A 122 -13.79 -2.49 3.71
N GLN A 123 -12.47 -2.58 3.66
CA GLN A 123 -11.57 -1.60 4.25
C GLN A 123 -10.84 -0.84 3.15
N GLY A 124 -10.78 0.47 3.32
CA GLY A 124 -10.01 1.35 2.46
C GLY A 124 -9.44 2.54 3.19
N ASP A 125 -8.49 3.20 2.54
CA ASP A 125 -7.87 4.42 3.03
C ASP A 125 -8.46 5.63 2.29
N MET A 126 -8.93 6.61 3.05
CA MET A 126 -9.47 7.84 2.48
C MET A 126 -8.35 8.68 1.86
N MET A 127 -8.50 9.02 0.59
CA MET A 127 -7.51 9.80 -0.16
C MET A 127 -7.78 11.31 -0.05
N PHE A 128 -9.04 11.72 -0.08
CA PHE A 128 -9.42 13.12 0.06
C PHE A 128 -10.90 13.22 0.45
N THR A 129 -11.26 14.33 1.07
CA THR A 129 -12.58 14.94 0.95
C THR A 129 -12.48 16.12 0.00
N GLN A 130 -13.60 16.59 -0.54
CA GLN A 130 -13.57 17.72 -1.49
C GLN A 130 -12.87 18.96 -0.94
N ASN A 131 -12.92 19.17 0.38
CA ASN A 131 -12.27 20.29 1.06
C ASN A 131 -10.75 20.12 1.19
N ASP A 132 -10.22 18.91 0.96
CA ASP A 132 -8.78 18.63 1.00
C ASP A 132 -8.11 18.88 -0.37
N LEU A 133 -8.89 19.22 -1.41
CA LEU A 133 -8.37 19.45 -2.75
C LEU A 133 -7.82 20.87 -2.90
N GLU A 134 -6.59 20.98 -3.37
CA GLU A 134 -5.90 22.23 -3.65
C GLU A 134 -5.51 22.34 -5.12
N SER A 135 -5.25 23.55 -5.62
CA SER A 135 -4.72 23.78 -6.97
C SER A 135 -3.30 24.32 -6.86
N THR A 136 -2.35 23.58 -7.41
CA THR A 136 -0.91 23.90 -7.36
C THR A 136 -0.35 23.98 -8.77
N GLU A 137 0.56 24.91 -9.04
CA GLU A 137 1.32 24.97 -10.29
C GLU A 137 2.74 24.47 -10.05
N VAL A 138 3.20 23.53 -10.87
CA VAL A 138 4.58 23.02 -10.85
C VAL A 138 5.08 23.03 -12.28
N ASP A 139 6.18 23.74 -12.53
CA ASP A 139 6.82 23.85 -13.84
C ASP A 139 5.86 24.25 -14.98
N GLY A 140 4.92 25.18 -14.71
CA GLY A 140 3.95 25.68 -15.68
C GLY A 140 2.76 24.73 -15.96
N ILE A 141 2.67 23.60 -15.25
CA ILE A 141 1.55 22.67 -15.34
C ILE A 141 0.69 22.81 -14.08
N GLN A 142 -0.61 22.99 -14.28
CA GLN A 142 -1.58 23.04 -13.18
C GLN A 142 -1.95 21.62 -12.73
N TYR A 143 -1.93 21.40 -11.42
CA TYR A 143 -2.33 20.16 -10.76
C TYR A 143 -3.42 20.41 -9.73
N ILE A 144 -4.28 19.40 -9.54
CA ILE A 144 -5.02 19.23 -8.29
C ILE A 144 -4.10 18.45 -7.36
N THR A 145 -3.93 18.96 -6.14
CA THR A 145 -3.15 18.31 -5.11
C THR A 145 -3.99 17.96 -3.89
N PHE A 146 -3.63 16.86 -3.23
CA PHE A 146 -4.18 16.49 -1.93
C PHE A 146 -3.16 15.65 -1.17
N GLN A 147 -3.12 15.81 0.15
CA GLN A 147 -2.19 15.12 1.03
C GLN A 147 -2.98 14.47 2.17
N PRO A 148 -3.44 13.22 2.01
CA PRO A 148 -4.23 12.56 3.03
C PRO A 148 -3.41 12.27 4.29
N ASN A 149 -2.12 11.97 4.11
CA ASN A 149 -1.17 11.70 5.19
C ASN A 149 0.20 12.37 4.92
N THR A 150 1.18 11.63 4.42
CA THR A 150 2.57 12.10 4.27
C THR A 150 2.90 12.48 2.83
N ILE A 151 2.36 11.75 1.85
CA ILE A 151 2.65 11.93 0.42
C ILE A 151 1.65 12.92 -0.19
N VAL A 152 2.16 13.91 -0.91
CA VAL A 152 1.34 14.80 -1.75
C VAL A 152 1.05 14.09 -3.06
N TYR A 153 -0.23 13.87 -3.34
CA TYR A 153 -0.71 13.40 -4.63
C TYR A 153 -0.95 14.60 -5.54
N ALA A 154 -0.50 14.51 -6.80
CA ALA A 154 -0.67 15.55 -7.80
C ALA A 154 -1.27 14.97 -9.09
N VAL A 155 -2.43 15.48 -9.49
CA VAL A 155 -3.14 15.03 -10.70
C VAL A 155 -3.24 16.22 -11.66
N PRO A 156 -2.73 16.12 -12.91
CA PRO A 156 -2.81 17.23 -13.86
C PRO A 156 -4.26 17.71 -14.04
N SER A 157 -4.51 18.99 -13.82
CA SER A 157 -5.87 19.55 -13.72
C SER A 157 -6.71 19.39 -14.99
N ARG A 158 -6.06 19.22 -16.15
CA ARG A 158 -6.73 18.99 -17.45
C ARG A 158 -7.04 17.53 -17.75
N SER A 159 -6.68 16.60 -16.87
CA SER A 159 -6.92 15.16 -17.07
C SER A 159 -8.38 14.77 -16.81
N ALA A 160 -8.83 13.67 -17.43
CA ALA A 160 -10.15 13.10 -17.12
C ALA A 160 -10.27 12.65 -15.65
N LEU A 161 -9.15 12.21 -15.05
CA LEU A 161 -9.10 11.86 -13.63
C LEU A 161 -9.34 13.08 -12.74
N ALA A 162 -8.70 14.22 -13.05
CA ALA A 162 -8.91 15.47 -12.35
C ALA A 162 -10.39 15.89 -12.34
N GLN A 163 -11.08 15.76 -13.48
CA GLN A 163 -12.51 16.07 -13.56
C GLN A 163 -13.37 15.19 -12.66
N LYS A 164 -13.04 13.89 -12.55
CA LYS A 164 -13.74 12.98 -11.63
C LYS A 164 -13.46 13.33 -10.17
N ILE A 165 -12.20 13.60 -9.82
CA ILE A 165 -11.78 13.97 -8.46
C ILE A 165 -12.46 15.27 -8.01
N GLN A 166 -12.52 16.30 -8.86
CA GLN A 166 -13.14 17.59 -8.50
C GLN A 166 -14.65 17.49 -8.24
N LYS A 167 -15.35 16.57 -8.91
CA LYS A 167 -16.79 16.32 -8.70
C LYS A 167 -17.06 15.52 -7.44
N ALA A 168 -16.14 14.64 -7.06
CA ALA A 168 -16.30 13.75 -5.92
C ALA A 168 -16.23 14.52 -4.60
N LYS A 169 -17.10 14.13 -3.67
CA LYS A 169 -17.09 14.63 -2.29
C LYS A 169 -16.09 13.90 -1.41
N ILE A 170 -15.78 12.65 -1.78
CA ILE A 170 -14.84 11.77 -1.11
C ILE A 170 -14.10 10.92 -2.14
N GLY A 171 -12.82 10.73 -1.91
CA GLY A 171 -11.97 9.76 -2.58
C GLY A 171 -11.53 8.66 -1.61
N ILE A 172 -11.61 7.39 -2.01
CA ILE A 172 -11.18 6.24 -1.19
C ILE A 172 -10.52 5.16 -2.05
N VAL A 173 -9.49 4.49 -1.52
CA VAL A 173 -8.95 3.29 -2.15
C VAL A 173 -9.21 2.09 -1.25
N PHE A 174 -9.97 1.12 -1.75
CA PHE A 174 -10.26 -0.12 -1.04
C PHE A 174 -9.15 -1.14 -1.26
N HIS A 175 -8.71 -1.80 -0.20
CA HIS A 175 -7.56 -2.72 -0.26
C HIS A 175 -7.82 -4.07 0.41
N THR A 176 -8.90 -4.21 1.17
CA THR A 176 -9.24 -5.46 1.87
C THR A 176 -10.74 -5.72 1.85
N THR A 177 -11.12 -6.95 1.53
CA THR A 177 -12.49 -7.47 1.66
C THR A 177 -12.57 -8.35 2.89
N TYR A 178 -13.66 -8.22 3.64
CA TYR A 178 -13.99 -9.05 4.79
C TYR A 178 -15.22 -9.88 4.50
N THR A 179 -15.11 -11.20 4.70
CA THR A 179 -16.19 -12.16 4.48
C THR A 179 -16.40 -13.01 5.73
N GLY A 180 -17.65 -13.16 6.17
CA GLY A 180 -18.02 -13.93 7.34
C GLY A 180 -19.48 -13.64 7.75
N THR A 181 -20.00 -14.42 8.69
CA THR A 181 -21.38 -14.31 9.19
C THR A 181 -21.53 -13.35 10.37
N SER A 182 -20.41 -12.87 10.93
CA SER A 182 -20.34 -11.89 12.02
C SER A 182 -19.08 -11.04 11.82
N LEU A 183 -19.08 -9.78 12.29
CA LEU A 183 -17.90 -8.90 12.16
C LEU A 183 -16.68 -9.46 12.88
N GLU A 184 -16.89 -10.16 14.00
CA GLU A 184 -15.86 -10.74 14.85
C GLU A 184 -15.13 -11.92 14.19
N GLU A 185 -15.81 -12.67 13.34
CA GLU A 185 -15.29 -13.90 12.73
C GLU A 185 -14.93 -13.72 11.24
N MET A 186 -15.10 -12.52 10.67
CA MET A 186 -14.80 -12.31 9.24
C MET A 186 -13.32 -12.54 8.94
N GLY A 187 -13.07 -13.33 7.90
CA GLY A 187 -11.74 -13.47 7.30
C GLY A 187 -11.41 -12.27 6.43
N ALA A 188 -10.17 -11.78 6.52
CA ALA A 188 -9.66 -10.71 5.66
C ALA A 188 -8.98 -11.29 4.41
N SER A 189 -9.34 -10.78 3.25
CA SER A 189 -8.63 -11.02 1.99
C SER A 189 -8.09 -9.69 1.46
N PHE A 190 -6.81 -9.64 1.14
CA PHE A 190 -6.27 -8.53 0.35
C PHE A 190 -6.86 -8.59 -1.06
N GLY A 191 -7.02 -7.41 -1.66
CA GLY A 191 -7.63 -7.29 -2.97
C GLY A 191 -9.13 -7.02 -2.90
N ALA A 192 -9.49 -5.75 -2.72
CA ALA A 192 -10.89 -5.39 -2.65
C ALA A 192 -11.54 -5.49 -4.05
N ASP A 193 -12.58 -6.31 -4.17
CA ASP A 193 -13.41 -6.33 -5.37
C ASP A 193 -14.36 -5.12 -5.32
N VAL A 194 -14.08 -4.15 -6.18
CA VAL A 194 -14.88 -2.92 -6.33
C VAL A 194 -15.74 -2.94 -7.60
N SER A 195 -15.72 -4.04 -8.37
CA SER A 195 -16.38 -4.14 -9.67
C SER A 195 -17.91 -4.10 -9.56
N GLY A 196 -18.46 -4.58 -8.44
CA GLY A 196 -19.89 -4.59 -8.15
C GLY A 196 -20.42 -3.32 -7.46
N LEU A 197 -19.58 -2.30 -7.24
CA LEU A 197 -20.01 -1.07 -6.58
C LEU A 197 -20.74 -0.13 -7.54
N ASP A 198 -21.77 0.54 -7.03
CA ASP A 198 -22.52 1.53 -7.78
C ASP A 198 -21.64 2.74 -8.13
N ASN A 199 -21.76 3.21 -9.38
CA ASN A 199 -21.05 4.41 -9.83
C ASN A 199 -21.85 5.67 -9.49
N THR A 200 -21.22 6.61 -8.78
CA THR A 200 -21.80 7.92 -8.48
C THR A 200 -20.75 9.02 -8.62
N ASP A 201 -21.14 10.15 -9.21
CA ASP A 201 -20.25 11.30 -9.40
C ASP A 201 -19.74 11.88 -8.07
N SER A 202 -20.43 11.61 -6.95
CA SER A 202 -20.06 12.12 -5.63
C SER A 202 -19.01 11.28 -4.89
N VAL A 203 -18.61 10.13 -5.43
CA VAL A 203 -17.59 9.26 -4.84
C VAL A 203 -16.58 8.84 -5.90
N TRP A 204 -15.32 9.16 -5.66
CA TRP A 204 -14.22 8.54 -6.39
C TRP A 204 -13.72 7.34 -5.59
N TYR A 205 -13.64 6.18 -6.22
CA TYR A 205 -13.04 5.00 -5.60
C TYR A 205 -12.15 4.22 -6.56
N SER A 206 -11.22 3.46 -6.00
CA SER A 206 -10.39 2.51 -6.73
C SER A 206 -10.06 1.30 -5.85
N SER A 207 -9.62 0.20 -6.45
CA SER A 207 -9.01 -0.91 -5.72
C SER A 207 -7.50 -0.67 -5.60
N ALA A 208 -6.90 -1.11 -4.51
CA ALA A 208 -5.45 -1.12 -4.33
C ALA A 208 -4.76 -2.20 -5.17
N GLU A 209 -5.53 -3.17 -5.70
CA GLU A 209 -5.02 -4.05 -6.74
C GLU A 209 -4.62 -3.21 -7.93
N TYR A 210 -3.34 -3.23 -8.25
CA TYR A 210 -2.91 -2.77 -9.55
C TYR A 210 -3.37 -3.84 -10.53
N GLU A 211 -4.56 -3.66 -11.11
CA GLU A 211 -4.99 -4.47 -12.24
C GLU A 211 -3.85 -4.47 -13.26
N ASP A 212 -3.52 -5.64 -13.80
CA ASP A 212 -2.49 -5.78 -14.82
C ASP A 212 -2.81 -4.86 -16.01
N LYS A 213 -2.22 -3.66 -16.00
CA LYS A 213 -2.35 -2.66 -17.07
C LYS A 213 -1.27 -2.87 -18.14
N SER A 214 -0.73 -4.08 -18.28
CA SER A 214 0.13 -4.44 -19.43
C SER A 214 -0.54 -3.95 -20.72
N GLY A 215 0.11 -3.01 -21.40
CA GLY A 215 -0.39 -2.39 -22.63
C GLY A 215 -1.25 -1.12 -22.48
N SER A 216 -1.65 -0.72 -21.27
CA SER A 216 -2.43 0.50 -20.99
C SER A 216 -1.67 1.58 -20.20
N VAL A 217 -0.71 1.18 -19.35
CA VAL A 217 0.26 2.07 -18.71
C VAL A 217 1.64 1.61 -19.15
N THR A 218 2.26 2.36 -20.06
CA THR A 218 3.58 2.03 -20.58
C THR A 218 4.61 3.09 -20.23
N MET A 219 5.80 2.64 -19.84
CA MET A 219 6.99 3.49 -19.80
C MET A 219 7.41 3.83 -21.23
N THR A 220 7.89 5.05 -21.43
CA THR A 220 8.58 5.43 -22.66
C THR A 220 9.87 4.64 -22.82
N LYS A 221 10.37 4.53 -24.05
CA LYS A 221 11.67 3.89 -24.33
C LYS A 221 12.81 4.48 -23.49
N GLN A 222 12.76 5.79 -23.24
CA GLN A 222 13.78 6.47 -22.45
C GLN A 222 13.72 6.04 -20.97
N GLU A 223 12.53 6.03 -20.37
CA GLU A 223 12.36 5.58 -18.98
C GLU A 223 12.73 4.09 -18.84
N THR A 224 12.35 3.23 -19.79
CA THR A 224 12.73 1.81 -19.79
C THR A 224 14.25 1.63 -19.88
N SER A 225 14.93 2.46 -20.67
CA SER A 225 16.40 2.43 -20.79
C SER A 225 17.07 2.82 -19.48
N VAL A 226 16.60 3.86 -18.81
CA VAL A 226 17.10 4.29 -17.49
C VAL A 226 16.95 3.17 -16.46
N LEU A 227 15.75 2.58 -16.34
CA LEU A 227 15.50 1.47 -15.41
C LEU A 227 16.37 0.23 -15.73
N THR A 228 16.55 -0.08 -17.02
CA THR A 228 17.44 -1.16 -17.45
C THR A 228 18.90 -0.87 -17.07
N GLY A 229 19.32 0.40 -17.15
CA GLY A 229 20.64 0.85 -16.68
C GLY A 229 20.85 0.55 -15.20
N PHE A 230 19.89 0.92 -14.34
CA PHE A 230 19.96 0.63 -12.91
C PHE A 230 19.99 -0.86 -12.60
N LEU A 231 19.14 -1.66 -13.26
CA LEU A 231 19.16 -3.12 -13.12
C LEU A 231 20.50 -3.73 -13.56
N SER A 232 21.13 -3.20 -14.61
CA SER A 232 22.46 -3.63 -15.04
C SER A 232 23.53 -3.31 -14.00
N ILE A 233 23.48 -2.12 -13.41
CA ILE A 233 24.40 -1.71 -12.33
C ILE A 233 24.23 -2.63 -11.12
N ALA A 234 22.98 -2.86 -10.68
CA ALA A 234 22.67 -3.74 -9.55
C ALA A 234 23.17 -5.17 -9.81
N GLY A 235 22.92 -5.72 -11.01
CA GLY A 235 23.41 -7.05 -11.38
C GLY A 235 24.95 -7.14 -11.42
N LYS A 236 25.64 -6.09 -11.88
CA LYS A 236 27.12 -6.02 -11.84
C LYS A 236 27.65 -5.95 -10.41
N ALA A 237 27.01 -5.17 -9.54
CA ALA A 237 27.38 -5.08 -8.13
C ALA A 237 27.20 -6.46 -7.45
N PHE A 238 26.06 -7.11 -7.70
CA PHE A 238 25.77 -8.43 -7.14
C PHE A 238 26.78 -9.50 -7.56
N ARG A 239 27.25 -9.49 -8.81
CA ARG A 239 28.31 -10.40 -9.28
C ARG A 239 29.66 -10.25 -8.56
N ARG A 240 29.90 -9.11 -7.90
CA ARG A 240 31.11 -8.86 -7.11
C ARG A 240 31.00 -9.36 -5.67
N VAL A 241 29.79 -9.73 -5.23
CA VAL A 241 29.56 -10.23 -3.87
C VAL A 241 30.23 -11.59 -3.74
N ASN A 242 31.10 -11.73 -2.74
CA ASN A 242 31.68 -13.01 -2.39
C ASN A 242 30.61 -13.84 -1.65
N THR A 243 30.15 -14.91 -2.29
CA THR A 243 29.05 -15.75 -1.77
C THR A 243 29.41 -16.45 -0.46
N SER A 244 30.68 -16.84 -0.28
CA SER A 244 31.17 -17.44 0.97
C SER A 244 31.15 -16.43 2.10
N GLN A 245 31.62 -15.20 1.87
CA GLN A 245 31.61 -14.15 2.89
C GLN A 245 30.18 -13.73 3.25
N LEU A 246 29.30 -13.58 2.26
CA LEU A 246 27.89 -13.29 2.51
C LEU A 246 27.26 -14.39 3.38
N LYS A 247 27.50 -15.66 3.04
CA LYS A 247 27.00 -16.79 3.84
C LYS A 247 27.51 -16.73 5.28
N SER A 248 28.82 -16.50 5.48
CA SER A 248 29.39 -16.36 6.83
C SER A 248 28.76 -15.22 7.63
N ILE A 249 28.50 -14.07 6.99
CA ILE A 249 27.81 -12.94 7.63
C ILE A 249 26.40 -13.36 8.05
N LEU A 250 25.64 -14.03 7.18
CA LEU A 250 24.27 -14.47 7.48
C LEU A 250 24.23 -15.55 8.58
N ASP A 251 25.16 -16.50 8.55
CA ASP A 251 25.29 -17.53 9.58
C ASP A 251 25.60 -16.88 10.94
N ASN A 252 26.53 -15.90 10.98
CA ASN A 252 26.82 -15.13 12.19
C ASN A 252 25.60 -14.35 12.69
N GLN A 253 24.86 -13.71 11.78
CA GLN A 253 23.65 -12.95 12.13
C GLN A 253 22.54 -13.84 12.69
N SER A 254 22.31 -15.02 12.11
CA SER A 254 21.32 -15.99 12.60
C SER A 254 21.67 -16.61 13.95
N SER A 255 22.97 -16.60 14.32
CA SER A 255 23.45 -17.07 15.61
C SER A 255 23.31 -16.04 16.74
N LEU A 256 22.96 -14.78 16.42
CA LEU A 256 22.77 -13.74 17.43
C LEU A 256 21.55 -14.05 18.31
N PRO A 257 21.68 -14.02 19.64
CA PRO A 257 20.55 -14.11 20.56
C PRO A 257 19.49 -13.05 20.23
N SER A 258 18.22 -13.40 20.36
CA SER A 258 17.09 -12.48 20.14
C SER A 258 17.11 -11.24 21.05
N SER A 259 17.82 -11.31 22.19
CA SER A 259 18.11 -10.16 23.06
C SER A 259 19.06 -9.13 22.45
N LEU A 260 19.74 -9.46 21.34
CA LEU A 260 20.65 -8.60 20.58
C LEU A 260 20.07 -8.21 19.21
N THR A 261 18.74 -8.16 19.08
CA THR A 261 18.03 -7.72 17.85
C THR A 261 18.56 -6.39 17.29
N GLY A 262 19.01 -5.46 18.15
CA GLY A 262 19.62 -4.19 17.76
C GLY A 262 21.06 -4.27 17.21
N ALA A 263 21.74 -5.41 17.37
CA ALA A 263 23.08 -5.68 16.82
C ALA A 263 23.03 -6.35 15.44
N SER A 264 21.82 -6.53 14.89
CA SER A 264 21.68 -7.06 13.54
C SER A 264 22.22 -6.09 12.50
N PHE A 265 22.79 -6.63 11.43
CA PHE A 265 23.33 -5.85 10.32
C PHE A 265 22.26 -4.94 9.70
N LYS A 266 21.02 -5.45 9.59
CA LYS A 266 19.85 -4.66 9.17
C LYS A 266 19.59 -3.45 10.08
N THR A 267 19.64 -3.62 11.41
CA THR A 267 19.40 -2.49 12.34
C THR A 267 20.48 -1.43 12.22
N TYR A 268 21.73 -1.86 12.05
CA TYR A 268 22.84 -0.95 11.81
C TYR A 268 22.67 -0.16 10.50
N LEU A 269 22.39 -0.83 9.38
CA LEU A 269 22.15 -0.18 8.09
C LEU A 269 20.97 0.80 8.15
N ASN A 270 19.85 0.40 8.75
CA ASN A 270 18.70 1.26 8.95
C ASN A 270 19.03 2.51 9.79
N SER A 271 19.93 2.39 10.77
CA SER A 271 20.39 3.53 11.56
C SER A 271 21.19 4.54 10.72
N LEU A 272 21.99 4.08 9.76
CA LEU A 272 22.77 4.94 8.85
C LEU A 272 21.86 5.63 7.84
N VAL A 273 20.91 4.90 7.26
CA VAL A 273 19.91 5.46 6.32
C VAL A 273 19.10 6.57 6.98
N ARG A 274 18.63 6.35 8.22
CA ARG A 274 17.91 7.38 9.00
C ARG A 274 18.74 8.63 9.28
N GLN A 275 20.07 8.49 9.30
CA GLN A 275 21.02 9.59 9.49
C GLN A 275 21.51 10.20 8.16
N GLY A 276 21.06 9.69 7.01
CA GLY A 276 21.56 10.11 5.70
C GLY A 276 23.04 9.77 5.46
N LYS A 277 23.58 8.78 6.18
CA LYS A 277 24.99 8.37 6.11
C LYS A 277 25.18 7.19 5.16
N SER A 278 26.26 7.21 4.40
CA SER A 278 26.68 6.07 3.59
C SER A 278 27.34 5.00 4.46
N VAL A 279 27.24 3.74 4.03
CA VAL A 279 28.00 2.64 4.62
C VAL A 279 29.46 2.77 4.20
N THR A 280 30.34 3.06 5.15
CA THR A 280 31.79 3.13 4.95
C THR A 280 32.47 1.92 5.60
N GLU A 281 33.73 1.67 5.25
CA GLU A 281 34.59 0.69 5.95
C GLU A 281 34.06 -0.76 5.90
N THR A 282 33.53 -1.17 4.75
CA THR A 282 32.85 -2.48 4.58
C THR A 282 33.68 -3.71 4.92
N ASN A 283 35.01 -3.57 4.94
CA ASN A 283 35.94 -4.65 5.26
C ASN A 283 35.99 -4.97 6.76
N TYR A 284 35.44 -4.12 7.64
CA TYR A 284 35.42 -4.29 9.09
C TYR A 284 34.05 -4.74 9.63
N HIS A 285 33.06 -4.91 8.76
CA HIS A 285 31.70 -5.31 9.14
C HIS A 285 31.49 -6.84 9.16
N ALA A 286 32.52 -7.63 8.85
CA ALA A 286 32.49 -9.08 8.75
C ALA A 286 33.39 -9.75 9.80
#